data_AF-A0A6P3W142-F1
#
_entry.id   AF-A0A6P3W142-F1
#
_cell.length_a   1.000
_cell.length_b   1.000
_cell.length_c   1.000
_cell.angle_alpha   90.00
_cell.angle_beta   90.00
_cell.angle_gamma   90.00
#
_symmetry.space_group_name_H-M   'P 1'
#
loop_
_entity.id
_entity.type
_entity.pdbx_description
1 polymer ?
#
loop_
_entity_poly.entity_id
_entity_poly.type
_entity_poly.pdbx_seq_one_letter_code
_entity_poly.pdbx_strand_id
1 'polypeptide(L)'
;MKTATVSLIALMWTCVNIQIAAVHQRDTDHFIQAIQQIEDSSLEVSPLSIVRSLRRAAGHDNAFTQSFLGAIDSDSESDILKTNHSRDIEAWSLEFLRFFDKAIHNFVTDAREERGVVLTPDGTTVALAPLLQGIEAGLKARSQGLHPQDLHLLTLARTLGLSFLHAYNTSSAERLGPDGCWDNITAPMVFKLLGAPSLATDALINGGMDGALLGVRLSEGAEPHPKLSELLQSYYHFQLGEAGLDKAPRLVSPRRRENYRKLVPPSLLEETVLKFLEDRHPSEELKKAVKEGVQDFVLRYLDCPPMIPRCQWGAQTPKGIPVRLSPPLRFLYIHHTEIPSSPCLTFHQCSRNMRAMQRFHQEERGWQDIGYSFVVGSDGYMYEGRGWGRQGAHTRNHNAFGYGVAFVGNYSASLPTQHSLNLVRHRLAKCAVTARFLQANHTVQGHRQVVAGTTCPGDALYSEISTWEHYREAESPNATAS
;
A
#
# COMPACT_ATOMS: atom_id res chain seq x y z
N MET A 1 -65.63 33.81 45.76
CA MET A 1 -64.97 35.06 45.35
C MET A 1 -63.64 34.71 44.68
N LYS A 2 -63.50 35.09 43.41
CA LYS A 2 -62.30 35.57 42.70
C LYS A 2 -60.91 34.96 43.03
N THR A 3 -60.38 34.25 42.01
CA THR A 3 -59.05 34.38 41.37
C THR A 3 -57.76 34.44 42.20
N ALA A 4 -56.81 33.53 41.91
CA ALA A 4 -55.46 33.90 41.44
C ALA A 4 -54.71 32.68 40.84
N THR A 5 -54.19 32.93 39.64
CA THR A 5 -53.35 32.14 38.74
C THR A 5 -51.92 31.92 39.25
N VAL A 6 -51.35 30.73 39.00
CA VAL A 6 -49.90 30.57 38.76
C VAL A 6 -49.71 29.60 37.59
N SER A 7 -49.13 30.11 36.52
CA SER A 7 -48.83 29.42 35.27
C SER A 7 -47.72 28.39 35.45
N LEU A 8 -47.94 27.15 35.00
CA LEU A 8 -46.88 26.16 34.81
C LEU A 8 -46.24 26.40 33.43
N ILE A 9 -44.99 26.84 33.42
CA ILE A 9 -44.16 26.98 32.22
C ILE A 9 -43.80 25.57 31.74
N ALA A 10 -44.30 25.17 30.58
CA ALA A 10 -43.81 24.01 29.85
C ALA A 10 -42.40 24.33 29.33
N LEU A 11 -41.38 23.68 29.90
CA LEU A 11 -40.05 23.65 29.29
C LEU A 11 -40.14 22.86 27.98
N MET A 12 -40.19 23.57 26.85
CA MET A 12 -39.78 23.02 25.57
C MET A 12 -38.30 22.68 25.65
N TRP A 13 -37.97 21.40 25.77
CA TRP A 13 -36.67 20.88 25.35
C TRP A 13 -36.59 21.04 23.84
N THR A 14 -35.96 22.13 23.40
CA THR A 14 -35.39 22.18 22.06
C THR A 14 -34.26 21.15 22.02
N CYS A 15 -34.55 19.96 21.49
CA CYS A 15 -33.50 19.09 20.98
C CYS A 15 -32.74 19.89 19.93
N VAL A 16 -31.56 20.41 20.32
CA VAL A 16 -30.54 20.81 19.38
C VAL A 16 -30.18 19.54 18.63
N ASN A 17 -30.76 19.36 17.45
CA ASN A 17 -30.25 18.43 16.44
C ASN A 17 -28.85 18.92 16.09
N ILE A 18 -27.85 18.44 16.82
CA ILE A 18 -26.48 18.47 16.35
C ILE A 18 -26.50 17.54 15.14
N GLN A 19 -26.58 18.11 13.94
CA GLN A 19 -26.16 17.42 12.72
C GLN A 19 -24.68 17.08 12.90
N ILE A 20 -24.40 15.92 13.48
CA ILE A 20 -23.09 15.29 13.36
C ILE A 20 -22.95 15.08 11.85
N ALA A 21 -22.05 15.84 11.22
CA ALA A 21 -21.69 15.60 9.84
C ALA A 21 -21.30 14.12 9.75
N ALA A 22 -22.07 13.33 8.99
CA ALA A 22 -21.79 11.91 8.81
C ALA A 22 -20.32 11.76 8.40
N VAL A 23 -19.58 11.02 9.22
CA VAL A 23 -18.12 10.92 9.17
C VAL A 23 -17.79 9.83 8.15
N HIS A 24 -17.37 10.20 6.93
CA HIS A 24 -17.22 9.22 5.84
C HIS A 24 -15.82 8.59 5.88
N GLN A 25 -15.78 7.30 6.19
CA GLN A 25 -14.56 6.52 6.16
C GLN A 25 -14.18 6.19 4.71
N ARG A 26 -12.88 6.23 4.42
CA ARG A 26 -12.26 6.02 3.11
C ARG A 26 -11.42 4.75 3.15
N ASP A 27 -12.09 3.64 3.33
CA ASP A 27 -11.51 2.30 3.26
C ASP A 27 -12.22 1.46 2.20
N THR A 28 -11.60 0.33 1.90
CA THR A 28 -12.06 -0.58 0.86
C THR A 28 -13.35 -1.31 1.27
N ASP A 29 -13.61 -1.47 2.57
CA ASP A 29 -14.81 -2.15 3.07
C ASP A 29 -16.05 -1.34 2.73
N HIS A 30 -16.02 -0.03 3.01
CA HIS A 30 -17.11 0.88 2.64
C HIS A 30 -17.29 0.98 1.12
N PHE A 31 -16.19 0.95 0.35
CA PHE A 31 -16.27 0.93 -1.11
C PHE A 31 -16.95 -0.34 -1.64
N ILE A 32 -16.56 -1.52 -1.14
CA ILE A 32 -17.16 -2.80 -1.54
C ILE A 32 -18.62 -2.88 -1.08
N GLN A 33 -18.95 -2.42 0.13
CA GLN A 33 -20.33 -2.36 0.62
C GLN A 33 -21.19 -1.47 -0.27
N ALA A 34 -20.67 -0.33 -0.74
CA ALA A 34 -21.37 0.52 -1.68
C ALA A 34 -21.62 -0.19 -3.02
N ILE A 35 -20.63 -0.93 -3.54
CA ILE A 35 -20.82 -1.74 -4.76
C ILE A 35 -21.86 -2.83 -4.55
N GLN A 36 -21.82 -3.54 -3.42
CA GLN A 36 -22.79 -4.60 -3.09
C GLN A 36 -24.22 -4.05 -3.03
N GLN A 37 -24.42 -2.86 -2.46
CA GLN A 37 -25.74 -2.21 -2.42
C GLN A 37 -26.27 -1.90 -3.83
N ILE A 38 -25.40 -1.52 -4.78
CA ILE A 38 -25.80 -1.36 -6.20
C ILE A 38 -26.25 -2.70 -6.77
N GLU A 39 -25.46 -3.74 -6.57
CA GLU A 39 -25.69 -5.08 -7.12
C GLU A 39 -26.92 -5.77 -6.53
N ASP A 40 -27.32 -5.42 -5.31
CA ASP A 40 -28.50 -5.98 -4.65
C ASP A 40 -29.78 -5.17 -4.90
N SER A 41 -29.66 -3.88 -5.27
CA SER A 41 -30.81 -3.00 -5.54
C SER A 41 -31.44 -3.20 -6.91
N SER A 42 -30.75 -3.84 -7.85
CA SER A 42 -31.27 -4.12 -9.19
C SER A 42 -30.87 -5.53 -9.66
N LEU A 43 -31.86 -6.29 -10.13
CA LEU A 43 -31.73 -7.72 -10.45
C LEU A 43 -30.87 -8.02 -11.69
N GLU A 44 -30.47 -7.02 -12.48
CA GLU A 44 -29.76 -7.23 -13.77
C GLU A 44 -28.63 -6.21 -14.05
N VAL A 45 -27.92 -5.74 -13.03
CA VAL A 45 -26.76 -4.86 -13.26
C VAL A 45 -25.50 -5.67 -13.54
N SER A 46 -24.94 -5.51 -14.74
CA SER A 46 -23.65 -6.12 -15.07
C SER A 46 -22.48 -5.42 -14.33
N PRO A 47 -21.39 -6.12 -13.99
CA PRO A 47 -20.18 -5.49 -13.46
C PRO A 47 -19.65 -4.38 -14.38
N LEU A 48 -19.79 -4.53 -15.70
CA LEU A 48 -19.34 -3.54 -16.69
C LEU A 48 -20.12 -2.22 -16.56
N SER A 49 -21.44 -2.28 -16.42
CA SER A 49 -22.26 -1.07 -16.23
C SER A 49 -21.92 -0.34 -14.94
N ILE A 50 -21.64 -1.07 -13.84
CA ILE A 50 -21.22 -0.45 -12.56
C ILE A 50 -19.92 0.31 -12.74
N VAL A 51 -18.90 -0.35 -13.30
CA VAL A 51 -17.58 0.27 -13.49
C VAL A 51 -17.65 1.49 -14.41
N ARG A 52 -18.46 1.44 -15.48
CA ARG A 52 -18.70 2.59 -16.38
C ARG A 52 -19.35 3.76 -15.65
N SER A 53 -20.40 3.51 -14.86
CA SER A 53 -21.05 4.54 -14.04
C SER A 53 -20.06 5.16 -13.05
N LEU A 54 -19.27 4.34 -12.35
CA LEU A 54 -18.25 4.82 -11.41
C LEU A 54 -17.15 5.64 -12.12
N ARG A 55 -16.68 5.21 -13.30
CA ARG A 55 -15.70 5.96 -14.10
C ARG A 55 -16.23 7.33 -14.54
N ARG A 56 -17.49 7.37 -14.97
CA ARG A 56 -18.18 8.62 -15.33
C ARG A 56 -18.25 9.55 -14.13
N ALA A 57 -18.70 9.03 -12.98
CA ALA A 57 -18.73 9.78 -11.73
C ALA A 57 -17.34 10.28 -11.30
N ALA A 58 -16.29 9.51 -11.58
CA ALA A 58 -14.90 9.91 -11.33
C ALA A 58 -14.38 11.06 -12.20
N GLY A 59 -15.11 11.48 -13.24
CA GLY A 59 -14.62 12.45 -14.23
C GLY A 59 -13.55 11.86 -15.17
N HIS A 60 -13.44 10.53 -15.25
CA HIS A 60 -12.47 9.84 -16.10
C HIS A 60 -13.05 9.42 -17.47
N ASP A 61 -14.10 10.10 -17.93
CA ASP A 61 -14.68 9.95 -19.28
C ASP A 61 -14.13 11.01 -20.25
N ASN A 62 -12.81 11.09 -20.34
CA ASN A 62 -12.10 12.01 -21.24
C ASN A 62 -11.70 11.32 -22.55
N ALA A 63 -11.30 12.10 -23.56
CA ALA A 63 -10.96 11.60 -24.91
C ALA A 63 -9.93 10.45 -24.91
N PHE A 64 -8.94 10.49 -24.02
CA PHE A 64 -7.97 9.41 -23.87
C PHE A 64 -8.65 8.14 -23.34
N THR A 65 -9.43 8.23 -22.27
CA THR A 65 -10.10 7.03 -21.75
C THR A 65 -11.10 6.46 -22.76
N GLN A 66 -11.79 7.33 -23.50
CA GLN A 66 -12.72 6.94 -24.56
C GLN A 66 -12.03 6.30 -25.77
N SER A 67 -10.77 6.64 -26.08
CA SER A 67 -10.08 6.00 -27.20
C SER A 67 -9.77 4.52 -26.93
N PHE A 68 -9.68 4.11 -25.67
CA PHE A 68 -9.41 2.71 -25.29
C PHE A 68 -10.65 1.98 -24.77
N LEU A 69 -11.51 2.66 -24.00
CA LEU A 69 -12.70 2.05 -23.42
C LEU A 69 -13.97 2.38 -24.22
N GLY A 70 -13.91 3.22 -25.24
CA GLY A 70 -15.11 3.71 -25.93
C GLY A 70 -15.88 4.78 -25.14
N ALA A 71 -16.68 5.55 -25.87
CA ALA A 71 -17.62 6.49 -25.27
C ALA A 71 -18.66 5.75 -24.42
N ILE A 72 -19.09 6.36 -23.32
CA ILE A 72 -20.27 5.91 -22.59
C ILE A 72 -21.46 6.55 -23.29
N ASP A 73 -22.19 5.80 -24.11
CA ASP A 73 -23.42 6.29 -24.77
C ASP A 73 -24.40 6.85 -23.72
N SER A 74 -25.06 7.96 -24.04
CA SER A 74 -26.09 8.54 -23.16
C SER A 74 -27.38 7.72 -23.14
N ASP A 75 -27.62 6.90 -24.16
CA ASP A 75 -28.93 6.33 -24.48
C ASP A 75 -29.02 4.80 -24.35
N SER A 76 -27.92 4.07 -24.15
CA SER A 76 -27.91 2.59 -24.19
C SER A 76 -27.60 1.88 -22.86
N GLU A 77 -27.15 2.59 -21.83
CA GLU A 77 -27.03 2.05 -20.47
C GLU A 77 -27.73 3.02 -19.52
N SER A 78 -28.72 2.52 -18.79
CA SER A 78 -29.34 3.23 -17.67
C SER A 78 -28.21 3.72 -16.76
N ASP A 79 -27.93 5.02 -16.80
CA ASP A 79 -26.92 5.60 -15.94
C ASP A 79 -27.44 5.45 -14.50
N ILE A 80 -26.97 4.40 -13.82
CA ILE A 80 -27.43 4.00 -12.49
C ILE A 80 -27.29 5.16 -11.49
N LEU A 81 -26.37 6.10 -11.78
CA LEU A 81 -26.10 7.29 -10.99
C LEU A 81 -26.82 8.56 -11.50
N LYS A 82 -27.44 8.55 -12.70
CA LYS A 82 -28.20 9.70 -13.26
C LYS A 82 -29.68 9.43 -13.57
N THR A 83 -30.22 8.23 -13.41
CA THR A 83 -31.65 7.96 -13.73
C THR A 83 -32.59 8.71 -12.79
N ASN A 84 -32.88 9.98 -13.11
CA ASN A 84 -33.91 10.84 -12.52
C ASN A 84 -35.36 10.33 -12.73
N HIS A 85 -35.55 9.06 -13.07
CA HIS A 85 -36.87 8.48 -13.33
C HIS A 85 -37.06 7.18 -12.55
N SER A 86 -37.95 7.31 -11.56
CA SER A 86 -38.63 6.29 -10.74
C SER A 86 -38.23 6.31 -9.27
N ARG A 87 -39.19 5.92 -8.43
CA ARG A 87 -39.22 6.03 -6.96
C ARG A 87 -38.09 5.31 -6.22
N ASP A 88 -37.13 4.72 -6.94
CA ASP A 88 -36.05 3.91 -6.38
C ASP A 88 -34.84 4.73 -5.91
N ILE A 89 -34.69 6.00 -6.32
CA ILE A 89 -33.66 6.92 -5.78
C ILE A 89 -33.94 7.36 -4.35
N GLU A 90 -35.19 7.29 -3.87
CA GLU A 90 -35.49 7.53 -2.45
C GLU A 90 -34.88 6.46 -1.52
N ALA A 91 -34.36 5.35 -2.07
CA ALA A 91 -33.76 4.26 -1.31
C ALA A 91 -32.22 4.31 -1.19
N TRP A 92 -31.53 5.22 -1.90
CA TRP A 92 -30.07 5.32 -1.83
C TRP A 92 -29.73 6.33 -0.74
N SER A 93 -28.92 5.93 0.25
CA SER A 93 -28.59 6.83 1.34
C SER A 93 -27.83 8.06 0.80
N LEU A 94 -28.13 9.25 1.31
CA LEU A 94 -27.41 10.48 0.96
C LEU A 94 -25.89 10.36 1.23
N GLU A 95 -25.52 9.44 2.12
CA GLU A 95 -24.17 9.03 2.49
C GLU A 95 -23.47 8.25 1.36
N PHE A 96 -24.21 7.41 0.65
CA PHE A 96 -23.75 6.64 -0.51
C PHE A 96 -23.27 7.52 -1.67
N LEU A 97 -24.08 8.49 -2.10
CA LEU A 97 -23.73 9.39 -3.20
C LEU A 97 -22.55 10.31 -2.85
N ARG A 98 -22.42 10.66 -1.57
CA ARG A 98 -21.32 11.50 -1.05
C ARG A 98 -20.01 10.74 -0.87
N PHE A 99 -20.03 9.43 -0.61
CA PHE A 99 -18.84 8.60 -0.64
C PHE A 99 -18.18 8.69 -2.02
N PHE A 100 -18.95 8.43 -3.09
CA PHE A 100 -18.40 8.42 -4.45
C PHE A 100 -17.94 9.80 -4.95
N ASP A 101 -18.66 10.88 -4.59
CA ASP A 101 -18.24 12.27 -4.87
C ASP A 101 -16.82 12.58 -4.33
N LYS A 102 -16.42 11.97 -3.20
CA LYS A 102 -15.08 12.20 -2.61
C LYS A 102 -14.06 11.10 -2.89
N ALA A 103 -14.53 9.86 -3.10
CA ALA A 103 -13.69 8.68 -3.15
C ALA A 103 -13.25 8.28 -4.56
N ILE A 104 -13.92 8.72 -5.62
CA ILE A 104 -13.52 8.32 -7.00
C ILE A 104 -12.74 9.41 -7.74
N HIS A 105 -12.94 10.70 -7.40
CA HIS A 105 -12.14 11.78 -7.98
C HIS A 105 -10.72 11.77 -7.41
N ASN A 106 -9.75 11.30 -8.20
CA ASN A 106 -8.35 11.34 -7.80
C ASN A 106 -7.70 12.69 -8.14
N PHE A 107 -7.27 13.41 -7.10
CA PHE A 107 -6.47 14.62 -7.19
C PHE A 107 -5.76 14.90 -5.88
N VAL A 108 -4.71 15.72 -5.94
CA VAL A 108 -3.96 16.19 -4.77
C VAL A 108 -4.24 17.67 -4.57
N THR A 109 -4.61 18.05 -3.35
CA THR A 109 -4.84 19.46 -2.98
C THR A 109 -3.53 20.19 -2.64
N ASP A 110 -3.57 21.51 -2.57
CA ASP A 110 -2.43 22.34 -2.09
C ASP A 110 -2.01 21.98 -0.65
N ALA A 111 -2.93 21.46 0.15
CA ALA A 111 -2.66 20.97 1.50
C ALA A 111 -2.06 19.54 1.52
N ARG A 112 -1.70 19.00 0.36
CA ARG A 112 -1.17 17.65 0.13
C ARG A 112 -2.10 16.53 0.60
N GLU A 113 -3.38 16.81 0.71
CA GLU A 113 -4.41 15.78 0.83
C GLU A 113 -4.64 15.14 -0.54
N GLU A 114 -4.51 13.83 -0.63
CA GLU A 114 -4.85 13.07 -1.83
C GLU A 114 -6.26 12.47 -1.69
N ARG A 115 -7.13 12.83 -2.63
CA ARG A 115 -8.50 12.32 -2.77
C ARG A 115 -8.55 11.22 -3.82
N GLY A 116 -9.66 10.49 -3.88
CA GLY A 116 -9.77 9.37 -4.82
C GLY A 116 -9.08 8.08 -4.37
N VAL A 117 -8.63 8.02 -3.11
CA VAL A 117 -7.87 6.89 -2.55
C VAL A 117 -8.55 6.29 -1.32
N VAL A 118 -8.32 5.01 -1.07
CA VAL A 118 -8.85 4.25 0.07
C VAL A 118 -7.75 3.46 0.78
N LEU A 119 -7.91 3.26 2.09
CA LEU A 119 -7.11 2.32 2.87
C LEU A 119 -7.59 0.89 2.58
N THR A 120 -6.67 -0.02 2.32
CA THR A 120 -6.96 -1.44 2.13
C THR A 120 -6.69 -2.24 3.40
N PRO A 121 -7.31 -3.42 3.59
CA PRO A 121 -7.11 -4.27 4.77
C PRO A 121 -5.66 -4.73 4.99
N ASP A 122 -4.84 -4.72 3.94
CA ASP A 122 -3.42 -5.05 4.01
C ASP A 122 -2.51 -3.88 4.42
N GLY A 123 -3.10 -2.71 4.70
CA GLY A 123 -2.42 -1.51 5.16
C GLY A 123 -1.96 -0.56 4.06
N THR A 124 -2.08 -0.95 2.79
CA THR A 124 -1.71 -0.09 1.68
C THR A 124 -2.81 0.88 1.29
N THR A 125 -2.43 1.99 0.66
CA THR A 125 -3.37 2.96 0.08
C THR A 125 -3.48 2.74 -1.42
N VAL A 126 -4.71 2.75 -1.94
CA VAL A 126 -5.03 2.47 -3.36
C VAL A 126 -5.89 3.59 -3.94
N ALA A 127 -5.53 4.09 -5.13
CA ALA A 127 -6.39 4.96 -5.91
C ALA A 127 -7.45 4.16 -6.67
N LEU A 128 -8.72 4.55 -6.53
CA LEU A 128 -9.85 3.83 -7.12
C LEU A 128 -9.95 4.02 -8.65
N ALA A 129 -9.58 5.20 -9.15
CA ALA A 129 -9.70 5.51 -10.57
C ALA A 129 -8.89 4.58 -11.50
N PRO A 130 -7.56 4.37 -11.30
CA PRO A 130 -6.81 3.44 -12.13
C PRO A 130 -7.18 1.97 -11.88
N LEU A 131 -7.63 1.62 -10.67
CA LEU A 131 -8.18 0.29 -10.35
C LEU A 131 -9.39 -0.03 -11.23
N LEU A 132 -10.38 0.87 -11.24
CA LEU A 132 -11.61 0.71 -11.99
C LEU A 132 -11.38 0.68 -13.51
N GLN A 133 -10.47 1.51 -14.02
CA GLN A 133 -10.11 1.50 -15.45
C GLN A 133 -9.54 0.14 -15.90
N GLY A 134 -8.70 -0.48 -15.07
CA GLY A 134 -8.15 -1.80 -15.38
C GLY A 134 -9.21 -2.90 -15.38
N ILE A 135 -10.14 -2.85 -14.41
CA ILE A 135 -11.28 -3.78 -14.35
C ILE A 135 -12.17 -3.61 -15.59
N GLU A 136 -12.52 -2.37 -15.98
CA GLU A 136 -13.34 -2.11 -17.17
C GLU A 136 -12.70 -2.67 -18.45
N ALA A 137 -11.39 -2.43 -18.60
CA ALA A 137 -10.64 -2.91 -19.73
C ALA A 137 -10.61 -4.45 -19.80
N GLY A 138 -10.51 -5.12 -18.64
CA GLY A 138 -10.61 -6.58 -18.53
C GLY A 138 -11.95 -7.14 -18.97
N LEU A 139 -13.04 -6.54 -18.49
CA LEU A 139 -14.42 -6.91 -18.85
C LEU A 139 -14.71 -6.71 -20.36
N LYS A 140 -14.02 -5.77 -21.02
CA LYS A 140 -14.17 -5.48 -22.45
C LYS A 140 -13.26 -6.26 -23.38
N ALA A 141 -12.21 -6.89 -22.85
CA ALA A 141 -11.14 -7.46 -23.67
C ALA A 141 -11.64 -8.44 -24.74
N ARG A 142 -12.65 -9.27 -24.41
CA ARG A 142 -13.20 -10.25 -25.35
C ARG A 142 -14.16 -9.67 -26.38
N SER A 143 -15.02 -8.73 -25.98
CA SER A 143 -16.06 -8.18 -26.85
C SER A 143 -15.52 -7.12 -27.82
N GLN A 144 -14.44 -6.44 -27.46
CA GLN A 144 -13.85 -5.34 -28.24
C GLN A 144 -12.45 -5.64 -28.77
N GLY A 145 -11.89 -6.83 -28.49
CA GLY A 145 -10.57 -7.25 -28.95
C GLY A 145 -9.40 -6.46 -28.33
N LEU A 146 -9.60 -5.85 -27.15
CA LEU A 146 -8.52 -5.16 -26.44
C LEU A 146 -7.45 -6.18 -26.02
N HIS A 147 -6.19 -5.86 -26.27
CA HIS A 147 -5.08 -6.71 -25.87
C HIS A 147 -4.72 -6.45 -24.40
N PRO A 148 -4.19 -7.46 -23.67
CA PRO A 148 -3.67 -7.27 -22.31
C PRO A 148 -2.71 -6.09 -22.13
N GLN A 149 -2.01 -5.67 -23.19
CA GLN A 149 -1.12 -4.50 -23.19
C GLN A 149 -1.89 -3.17 -23.13
N ASP A 150 -3.11 -3.11 -23.66
CA ASP A 150 -3.97 -1.92 -23.59
C ASP A 150 -4.47 -1.66 -22.17
N LEU A 151 -4.63 -2.72 -21.36
CA LEU A 151 -4.89 -2.59 -19.93
C LEU A 151 -3.77 -1.83 -19.21
N HIS A 152 -2.51 -2.14 -19.54
CA HIS A 152 -1.35 -1.49 -18.91
C HIS A 152 -1.18 -0.04 -19.36
N LEU A 153 -1.51 0.27 -20.61
CA LEU A 153 -1.56 1.64 -21.12
C LEU A 153 -2.51 2.51 -20.29
N LEU A 154 -3.70 1.98 -20.02
CA LEU A 154 -4.76 2.69 -19.30
C LEU A 154 -4.46 2.87 -17.81
N THR A 155 -3.92 1.85 -17.15
CA THR A 155 -3.81 1.87 -15.68
C THR A 155 -2.55 2.56 -15.17
N LEU A 156 -1.43 2.49 -15.90
CA LEU A 156 -0.14 2.95 -15.39
C LEU A 156 0.70 3.73 -16.40
N ALA A 157 0.71 3.35 -17.68
CA ALA A 157 1.65 3.95 -18.63
C ALA A 157 1.48 5.46 -18.78
N ARG A 158 0.22 5.95 -18.80
CA ARG A 158 -0.09 7.38 -18.78
C ARG A 158 0.49 8.09 -17.57
N THR A 159 0.18 7.58 -16.39
CA THR A 159 0.61 8.14 -15.10
C THR A 159 2.13 8.18 -14.99
N LEU A 160 2.79 7.08 -15.34
CA LEU A 160 4.26 6.97 -15.34
C LEU A 160 4.89 7.90 -16.38
N GLY A 161 4.39 7.89 -17.62
CA GLY A 161 4.91 8.73 -18.70
C GLY A 161 4.84 10.22 -18.38
N LEU A 162 3.69 10.68 -17.88
CA LEU A 162 3.52 12.07 -17.46
C LEU A 162 4.45 12.41 -16.29
N SER A 163 4.57 11.53 -15.30
CA SER A 163 5.44 11.76 -14.14
C SER A 163 6.92 11.84 -14.53
N PHE A 164 7.39 10.93 -15.39
CA PHE A 164 8.77 10.91 -15.86
C PHE A 164 9.09 12.14 -16.71
N LEU A 165 8.18 12.52 -17.61
CA LEU A 165 8.34 13.72 -18.44
C LEU A 165 8.34 14.99 -17.58
N HIS A 166 7.45 15.08 -16.60
CA HIS A 166 7.39 16.22 -15.69
C HIS A 166 8.69 16.35 -14.88
N ALA A 167 9.16 15.26 -14.29
CA ALA A 167 10.40 15.24 -13.52
C ALA A 167 11.61 15.61 -14.39
N TYR A 168 11.68 15.10 -15.62
CA TYR A 168 12.71 15.46 -16.58
C TYR A 168 12.70 16.96 -16.90
N ASN A 169 11.54 17.52 -17.30
CA ASN A 169 11.41 18.92 -17.69
C ASN A 169 11.68 19.90 -16.55
N THR A 170 11.41 19.50 -15.31
CA THR A 170 11.60 20.34 -14.11
C THR A 170 12.91 20.07 -13.40
N SER A 171 13.73 19.12 -13.88
CA SER A 171 14.90 18.59 -13.15
C SER A 171 14.56 18.16 -11.71
N SER A 172 13.32 17.71 -11.49
CA SER A 172 12.88 17.20 -10.19
C SER A 172 13.47 15.83 -9.91
N ALA A 173 13.92 15.61 -8.68
CA ALA A 173 14.33 14.29 -8.21
C ALA A 173 13.14 13.34 -7.97
N GLU A 174 11.92 13.87 -7.84
CA GLU A 174 10.74 13.10 -7.45
C GLU A 174 9.96 12.63 -8.69
N ARG A 175 10.40 11.51 -9.27
CA ARG A 175 9.70 10.84 -10.38
C ARG A 175 8.47 10.03 -9.93
N LEU A 176 8.47 9.56 -8.69
CA LEU A 176 7.55 8.57 -8.16
C LEU A 176 7.24 8.86 -6.69
N GLY A 177 6.05 8.45 -6.25
CA GLY A 177 5.56 8.65 -4.89
C GLY A 177 5.20 10.11 -4.61
N PRO A 178 5.23 10.54 -3.35
CA PRO A 178 5.47 9.75 -2.14
C PRO A 178 4.23 8.91 -1.79
N ASP A 179 4.37 8.14 -0.72
CA ASP A 179 3.24 7.64 0.07
C ASP A 179 2.75 8.72 1.04
N GLY A 180 1.74 8.39 1.84
CA GLY A 180 1.13 9.29 2.80
C GLY A 180 0.71 8.61 4.10
N CYS A 181 0.01 9.39 4.92
CA CYS A 181 -0.50 8.98 6.21
C CYS A 181 -1.99 9.22 6.27
N TRP A 182 -2.71 8.21 6.75
CA TRP A 182 -4.08 8.37 7.20
C TRP A 182 -4.10 9.08 8.55
N ASP A 183 -5.09 9.95 8.74
CA ASP A 183 -5.38 10.60 10.01
C ASP A 183 -5.78 9.59 11.10
N ASN A 184 -6.47 8.52 10.71
CA ASN A 184 -6.80 7.40 11.57
C ASN A 184 -6.80 6.09 10.77
N ILE A 185 -6.18 5.04 11.27
CA ILE A 185 -6.05 3.76 10.54
C ILE A 185 -7.21 2.79 10.80
N THR A 186 -8.08 3.11 11.76
CA THR A 186 -9.30 2.33 12.09
C THR A 186 -10.55 2.97 11.51
N ALA A 187 -10.52 4.29 11.29
CA ALA A 187 -11.59 5.06 10.67
C ALA A 187 -10.96 6.13 9.75
N PRO A 188 -10.34 5.73 8.62
CA PRO A 188 -9.57 6.62 7.76
C PRO A 188 -10.46 7.65 7.09
N MET A 189 -10.12 8.93 7.15
CA MET A 189 -10.90 9.99 6.49
C MET A 189 -10.05 10.89 5.60
N VAL A 190 -8.81 11.13 6.00
CA VAL A 190 -7.92 12.08 5.33
C VAL A 190 -6.58 11.41 5.13
N PHE A 191 -6.17 11.28 3.87
CA PHE A 191 -4.85 10.81 3.50
C PHE A 191 -3.98 11.98 3.07
N LYS A 192 -2.86 12.19 3.77
CA LYS A 192 -1.92 13.29 3.49
C LYS A 192 -0.56 12.75 3.08
N LEU A 193 -0.03 13.27 1.98
CA LEU A 193 1.28 12.89 1.47
C LEU A 193 2.41 13.32 2.41
N LEU A 194 3.42 12.45 2.56
CA LEU A 194 4.59 12.70 3.39
C LEU A 194 5.55 13.74 2.80
N GLY A 195 5.62 13.82 1.47
CA GLY A 195 6.53 14.68 0.69
C GLY A 195 5.79 15.62 -0.26
N ALA A 196 6.49 16.18 -1.24
CA ALA A 196 5.86 16.87 -2.35
C ALA A 196 5.23 15.82 -3.30
N PRO A 197 4.09 16.09 -3.94
CA PRO A 197 3.48 15.11 -4.84
C PRO A 197 4.25 15.00 -6.16
N SER A 198 4.56 13.77 -6.60
CA SER A 198 4.77 13.51 -8.03
C SER A 198 3.42 13.24 -8.70
N LEU A 199 3.39 13.17 -10.04
CA LEU A 199 2.18 12.77 -10.78
C LEU A 199 1.88 11.27 -10.62
N ALA A 200 2.79 10.50 -10.04
CA ALA A 200 2.68 9.07 -9.81
C ALA A 200 2.83 8.73 -8.32
N THR A 201 1.87 9.17 -7.51
CA THR A 201 1.80 8.85 -6.07
C THR A 201 1.79 7.34 -5.83
N ASP A 202 2.21 6.89 -4.65
CA ASP A 202 2.24 5.44 -4.34
C ASP A 202 0.82 4.84 -4.41
N ALA A 203 -0.23 5.62 -4.09
CA ALA A 203 -1.63 5.20 -4.19
C ALA A 203 -2.08 4.99 -5.64
N LEU A 204 -1.72 5.89 -6.56
CA LEU A 204 -1.96 5.75 -7.99
C LEU A 204 -1.27 4.51 -8.56
N ILE A 205 -0.02 4.28 -8.16
CA ILE A 205 0.74 3.10 -8.58
C ILE A 205 0.11 1.80 -8.06
N ASN A 206 -0.27 1.75 -6.78
CA ASN A 206 -0.94 0.58 -6.21
C ASN A 206 -2.27 0.28 -6.93
N GLY A 207 -3.11 1.30 -7.14
CA GLY A 207 -4.38 1.13 -7.84
C GLY A 207 -4.22 0.72 -9.30
N GLY A 208 -3.21 1.25 -10.01
CA GLY A 208 -2.92 0.84 -11.38
C GLY A 208 -2.40 -0.59 -11.48
N MET A 209 -1.58 -1.05 -10.52
CA MET A 209 -1.15 -2.45 -10.45
C MET A 209 -2.35 -3.37 -10.18
N ASP A 210 -3.22 -3.03 -9.23
CA ASP A 210 -4.41 -3.82 -8.89
C ASP A 210 -5.40 -3.88 -10.06
N GLY A 211 -5.65 -2.73 -10.72
CA GLY A 211 -6.49 -2.66 -11.91
C GLY A 211 -5.98 -3.54 -13.04
N ALA A 212 -4.66 -3.52 -13.31
CA ALA A 212 -4.07 -4.38 -14.34
C ALA A 212 -4.21 -5.87 -14.01
N LEU A 213 -3.94 -6.25 -12.75
CA LEU A 213 -4.04 -7.64 -12.29
C LEU A 213 -5.46 -8.18 -12.37
N LEU A 214 -6.44 -7.43 -11.86
CA LEU A 214 -7.84 -7.83 -11.88
C LEU A 214 -8.42 -7.79 -13.30
N GLY A 215 -8.01 -6.83 -14.12
CA GLY A 215 -8.40 -6.76 -15.52
C GLY A 215 -7.94 -7.97 -16.32
N VAL A 216 -6.68 -8.40 -16.16
CA VAL A 216 -6.15 -9.62 -16.80
C VAL A 216 -6.88 -10.87 -16.30
N ARG A 217 -7.17 -10.96 -15.00
CA ARG A 217 -7.97 -12.07 -14.46
C ARG A 217 -9.34 -12.18 -15.12
N LEU A 218 -9.99 -11.04 -15.37
CA LEU A 218 -11.31 -11.00 -16.00
C LEU A 218 -11.24 -11.34 -17.50
N SER A 219 -10.25 -10.82 -18.24
CA SER A 219 -10.11 -11.12 -19.67
C SER A 219 -9.84 -12.61 -19.96
N GLU A 220 -9.17 -13.30 -19.02
CA GLU A 220 -8.89 -14.74 -19.08
C GLU A 220 -10.02 -15.61 -18.47
N GLY A 221 -10.95 -15.02 -17.71
CA GLY A 221 -11.99 -15.74 -16.97
C GLY A 221 -13.12 -16.33 -17.83
N ALA A 222 -13.88 -17.28 -17.29
CA ALA A 222 -15.12 -17.74 -17.92
C ALA A 222 -16.26 -16.75 -17.67
N GLU A 223 -17.23 -16.72 -18.59
CA GLU A 223 -18.50 -16.01 -18.41
C GLU A 223 -19.54 -16.96 -17.76
N PRO A 224 -20.49 -16.45 -16.96
CA PRO A 224 -20.66 -15.05 -16.57
C PRO A 224 -19.59 -14.58 -15.57
N HIS A 225 -19.15 -13.33 -15.70
CA HIS A 225 -18.25 -12.70 -14.73
C HIS A 225 -18.85 -12.66 -13.31
N PRO A 226 -18.01 -12.78 -12.26
CA PRO A 226 -18.46 -12.63 -10.88
C PRO A 226 -18.96 -11.20 -10.62
N LYS A 227 -19.75 -11.02 -9.56
CA LYS A 227 -20.08 -9.69 -9.05
C LYS A 227 -18.78 -8.89 -8.78
N LEU A 228 -18.82 -7.58 -8.99
CA LEU A 228 -17.67 -6.71 -8.74
C LEU A 228 -17.32 -6.70 -7.24
N SER A 229 -18.32 -6.68 -6.37
CA SER A 229 -18.12 -6.82 -4.91
C SER A 229 -17.38 -8.11 -4.56
N GLU A 230 -17.81 -9.26 -5.09
CA GLU A 230 -17.18 -10.57 -4.86
C GLU A 230 -15.73 -10.61 -5.36
N LEU A 231 -15.47 -10.04 -6.54
CA LEU A 231 -14.11 -9.94 -7.08
C LEU A 231 -13.21 -9.14 -6.13
N LEU A 232 -13.64 -7.94 -5.73
CA LEU A 232 -12.87 -7.05 -4.85
C LEU A 232 -12.69 -7.66 -3.45
N GLN A 233 -13.73 -8.28 -2.91
CA GLN A 233 -13.70 -8.98 -1.62
C GLN A 233 -12.68 -10.12 -1.64
N SER A 234 -12.68 -10.95 -2.70
CA SER A 234 -11.73 -12.06 -2.84
C SER A 234 -10.28 -11.58 -2.91
N TYR A 235 -10.05 -10.38 -3.45
CA TYR A 235 -8.72 -9.82 -3.65
C TYR A 235 -8.18 -9.12 -2.40
N TYR A 236 -8.98 -8.25 -1.76
CA TYR A 236 -8.56 -7.40 -0.64
C TYR A 236 -8.76 -8.02 0.75
N HIS A 237 -9.70 -8.95 0.91
CA HIS A 237 -10.07 -9.50 2.22
C HIS A 237 -9.59 -10.93 2.47
N PHE A 238 -8.58 -11.38 1.73
CA PHE A 238 -8.01 -12.69 1.97
C PHE A 238 -7.38 -12.78 3.37
N GLN A 239 -7.84 -13.73 4.18
CA GLN A 239 -7.33 -13.97 5.53
C GLN A 239 -6.13 -14.91 5.49
N LEU A 240 -4.99 -14.44 6.00
CA LEU A 240 -3.77 -15.24 6.11
C LEU A 240 -3.86 -16.20 7.30
N GLY A 241 -3.54 -17.47 7.06
CA GLY A 241 -3.29 -18.45 8.12
C GLY A 241 -1.84 -18.40 8.64
N GLU A 242 -1.46 -19.31 9.54
CA GLU A 242 -0.11 -19.32 10.15
C GLU A 242 1.04 -19.48 9.14
N ALA A 243 0.80 -20.16 8.02
CA ALA A 243 1.77 -20.26 6.93
C ALA A 243 1.91 -18.95 6.12
N GLY A 244 1.19 -17.89 6.52
CA GLY A 244 1.18 -16.58 5.89
C GLY A 244 1.00 -16.66 4.39
N LEU A 245 1.83 -15.93 3.65
CA LEU A 245 1.74 -15.89 2.21
C LEU A 245 2.18 -17.20 1.54
N ASP A 246 3.01 -18.04 2.15
CA ASP A 246 3.53 -19.26 1.50
C ASP A 246 2.42 -20.23 1.04
N LYS A 247 1.24 -20.18 1.67
CA LYS A 247 0.05 -20.96 1.30
C LYS A 247 -1.11 -20.12 0.76
N ALA A 248 -0.97 -18.80 0.69
CA ALA A 248 -2.00 -17.92 0.16
C ALA A 248 -2.21 -18.14 -1.35
N PRO A 249 -3.44 -17.93 -1.88
CA PRO A 249 -3.71 -17.90 -3.31
C PRO A 249 -2.80 -16.92 -4.04
N ARG A 250 -2.66 -17.11 -5.35
CA ARG A 250 -1.80 -16.24 -6.17
C ARG A 250 -2.34 -14.81 -6.20
N LEU A 251 -3.63 -14.62 -6.45
CA LEU A 251 -4.23 -13.31 -6.70
C LEU A 251 -4.89 -12.73 -5.43
N VAL A 252 -4.07 -12.14 -4.55
CA VAL A 252 -4.48 -11.44 -3.32
C VAL A 252 -3.66 -10.17 -3.16
N SER A 253 -4.21 -9.14 -2.50
CA SER A 253 -3.58 -7.81 -2.44
C SER A 253 -2.18 -7.77 -1.82
N PRO A 254 -1.83 -8.57 -0.78
CA PRO A 254 -0.45 -8.57 -0.26
C PRO A 254 0.59 -9.06 -1.30
N ARG A 255 0.15 -9.78 -2.35
CA ARG A 255 1.00 -10.24 -3.46
C ARG A 255 1.01 -9.30 -4.67
N ARG A 256 0.35 -8.13 -4.60
CA ARG A 256 0.24 -7.14 -5.70
C ARG A 256 1.55 -6.96 -6.47
N ARG A 257 2.62 -6.60 -5.77
CA ARG A 257 3.94 -6.30 -6.37
C ARG A 257 4.56 -7.53 -7.05
N GLU A 258 4.43 -8.70 -6.42
CA GLU A 258 4.99 -9.95 -6.95
C GLU A 258 4.23 -10.44 -8.19
N ASN A 259 2.91 -10.29 -8.19
CA ASN A 259 2.06 -10.66 -9.31
C ASN A 259 2.25 -9.70 -10.47
N TYR A 260 2.30 -8.39 -10.20
CA TYR A 260 2.50 -7.39 -11.23
C TYR A 260 3.87 -7.57 -11.92
N ARG A 261 4.92 -7.89 -11.16
CA ARG A 261 6.24 -8.22 -11.72
C ARG A 261 6.19 -9.34 -12.77
N LYS A 262 5.33 -10.35 -12.58
CA LYS A 262 5.18 -11.47 -13.53
C LYS A 262 4.40 -11.07 -14.78
N LEU A 263 3.57 -10.04 -14.68
CA LEU A 263 2.70 -9.60 -15.75
C LEU A 263 3.41 -8.67 -16.74
N VAL A 264 4.27 -7.78 -16.25
CA VAL A 264 4.91 -6.75 -17.09
C VAL A 264 6.43 -6.79 -16.95
N PRO A 265 7.17 -7.27 -17.97
CA PRO A 265 8.60 -7.13 -17.99
C PRO A 265 8.99 -5.64 -18.15
N PRO A 266 10.12 -5.19 -17.57
CA PRO A 266 10.52 -3.78 -17.64
C PRO A 266 10.59 -3.21 -19.05
N SER A 267 11.07 -4.00 -20.02
CA SER A 267 11.15 -3.59 -21.43
C SER A 267 9.78 -3.30 -22.04
N LEU A 268 8.76 -4.09 -21.70
CA LEU A 268 7.39 -3.84 -22.15
C LEU A 268 6.85 -2.55 -21.52
N LEU A 269 7.15 -2.31 -20.24
CA LEU A 269 6.73 -1.07 -19.58
C LEU A 269 7.36 0.17 -20.24
N GLU A 270 8.67 0.12 -20.55
CA GLU A 270 9.36 1.18 -21.28
C GLU A 270 8.70 1.46 -22.64
N GLU A 271 8.45 0.42 -23.45
CA GLU A 271 7.79 0.52 -24.75
C GLU A 271 6.38 1.13 -24.61
N THR A 272 5.63 0.65 -23.61
CA THR A 272 4.25 1.08 -23.37
C THR A 272 4.17 2.54 -22.94
N VAL A 273 5.09 2.99 -22.08
CA VAL A 273 5.20 4.39 -21.66
C VAL A 273 5.61 5.29 -22.83
N LEU A 274 6.57 4.86 -23.66
CA LEU A 274 6.98 5.61 -24.85
C LEU A 274 5.84 5.72 -25.87
N LYS A 275 5.10 4.64 -26.09
CA LYS A 275 3.92 4.62 -26.97
C LYS A 275 2.86 5.62 -26.49
N PHE A 276 2.62 5.69 -25.18
CA PHE A 276 1.67 6.65 -24.61
C PHE A 276 2.08 8.11 -24.87
N LEU A 277 3.38 8.43 -24.82
CA LEU A 277 3.86 9.78 -25.03
C LEU A 277 3.79 10.24 -26.50
N GLU A 278 3.31 9.39 -27.41
CA GLU A 278 2.97 9.65 -28.83
C GLU A 278 3.93 10.60 -29.55
N ASP A 279 5.22 10.36 -29.39
CA ASP A 279 6.21 10.87 -30.33
C ASP A 279 6.51 9.74 -31.32
N ARG A 280 6.21 9.93 -32.62
CA ARG A 280 6.55 8.92 -33.64
C ARG A 280 8.07 8.66 -33.65
N HIS A 281 8.87 9.60 -33.14
CA HIS A 281 10.31 9.48 -32.93
C HIS A 281 10.72 10.17 -31.62
N PRO A 282 10.56 9.52 -30.45
CA PRO A 282 10.89 10.14 -29.18
C PRO A 282 12.37 10.53 -29.17
N SER A 283 12.66 11.73 -28.70
CA SER A 283 14.06 12.20 -28.59
C SER A 283 14.88 11.24 -27.72
N GLU A 284 16.19 11.17 -27.95
CA GLU A 284 17.07 10.30 -27.16
C GLU A 284 17.04 10.67 -25.66
N GLU A 285 16.83 11.94 -25.35
CA GLU A 285 16.65 12.43 -24.00
C GLU A 285 15.36 11.90 -23.36
N LEU A 286 14.25 11.88 -24.11
CA LEU A 286 12.99 11.33 -23.62
C LEU A 286 13.10 9.82 -23.38
N LYS A 287 13.71 9.08 -24.31
CA LYS A 287 13.98 7.65 -24.14
C LYS A 287 14.81 7.39 -22.88
N LYS A 288 15.84 8.20 -22.65
CA LYS A 288 16.67 8.12 -21.45
C LYS A 288 15.84 8.40 -20.18
N ALA A 289 15.02 9.46 -20.17
CA ALA A 289 14.17 9.81 -19.04
C ALA A 289 13.17 8.70 -18.69
N VAL A 290 12.53 8.10 -19.70
CA VAL A 290 11.62 6.96 -19.50
C VAL A 290 12.37 5.75 -18.95
N LYS A 291 13.53 5.42 -19.51
CA LYS A 291 14.36 4.31 -19.05
C LYS A 291 14.77 4.47 -17.58
N GLU A 292 15.24 5.65 -17.19
CA GLU A 292 15.58 5.95 -15.79
C GLU A 292 14.35 5.88 -14.88
N GLY A 293 13.21 6.42 -15.32
CA GLY A 293 11.95 6.36 -14.58
C GLY A 293 11.45 4.92 -14.37
N VAL A 294 11.52 4.07 -15.41
CA VAL A 294 11.15 2.65 -15.29
C VAL A 294 12.11 1.91 -14.36
N GLN A 295 13.41 2.21 -14.40
CA GLN A 295 14.37 1.64 -13.44
C GLN A 295 14.02 2.01 -11.99
N ASP A 296 13.66 3.28 -11.73
CA ASP A 296 13.21 3.74 -10.42
C ASP A 296 11.91 3.01 -9.99
N PHE A 297 10.97 2.81 -10.92
CA PHE A 297 9.72 2.08 -10.68
C PHE A 297 9.98 0.62 -10.31
N VAL A 298 10.81 -0.07 -11.10
CA VAL A 298 11.18 -1.47 -10.86
C VAL A 298 11.88 -1.60 -9.52
N LEU A 299 12.82 -0.71 -9.22
CA LEU A 299 13.53 -0.72 -7.95
C LEU A 299 12.55 -0.54 -6.79
N ARG A 300 11.75 0.54 -6.79
CA ARG A 300 10.87 0.92 -5.68
C ARG A 300 9.71 -0.06 -5.44
N TYR A 301 9.02 -0.47 -6.51
CA TYR A 301 7.77 -1.22 -6.39
C TYR A 301 7.94 -2.72 -6.64
N LEU A 302 8.91 -3.16 -7.45
CA LEU A 302 9.05 -4.58 -7.80
C LEU A 302 10.22 -5.27 -7.10
N ASP A 303 11.33 -4.58 -6.86
CA ASP A 303 12.51 -5.14 -6.20
C ASP A 303 12.48 -4.91 -4.69
N CYS A 304 12.22 -3.68 -4.23
CA CYS A 304 12.24 -3.34 -2.82
C CYS A 304 11.00 -3.84 -2.05
N PRO A 305 11.19 -4.23 -0.78
CA PRO A 305 10.09 -4.76 0.02
C PRO A 305 8.99 -3.70 0.19
N PRO A 306 7.71 -4.10 0.23
CA PRO A 306 6.64 -3.18 0.57
C PRO A 306 6.82 -2.73 2.03
N MET A 307 6.97 -1.43 2.21
CA MET A 307 7.29 -0.82 3.50
C MET A 307 6.10 -0.01 4.00
N ILE A 308 5.64 -0.29 5.21
CA ILE A 308 4.64 0.48 5.95
C ILE A 308 5.41 1.55 6.75
N PRO A 309 5.30 2.84 6.38
CA PRO A 309 5.99 3.93 7.08
C PRO A 309 5.44 4.12 8.49
N ARG A 310 6.23 4.78 9.33
CA ARG A 310 5.92 5.05 10.74
C ARG A 310 4.49 5.53 11.00
N CYS A 311 4.04 6.51 10.24
CA CYS A 311 2.72 7.09 10.46
C CYS A 311 1.58 6.11 10.16
N GLN A 312 1.74 5.21 9.18
CA GLN A 312 0.68 4.26 8.79
C GLN A 312 0.47 3.18 9.85
N TRP A 313 1.48 2.78 10.62
CA TRP A 313 1.25 1.89 11.76
C TRP A 313 0.95 2.65 13.06
N GLY A 314 0.76 3.98 13.01
CA GLY A 314 0.41 4.81 14.15
C GLY A 314 1.56 4.96 15.16
N ALA A 315 2.79 5.11 14.66
CA ALA A 315 3.96 5.34 15.50
C ALA A 315 3.85 6.62 16.33
N GLN A 316 4.25 6.54 17.59
CA GLN A 316 4.56 7.73 18.38
C GLN A 316 5.83 8.41 17.85
N THR A 317 5.96 9.70 18.16
CA THR A 317 7.19 10.44 17.86
C THR A 317 8.37 9.89 18.67
N PRO A 318 9.57 9.83 18.08
CA PRO A 318 10.78 9.54 18.86
C PRO A 318 10.96 10.56 19.99
N LYS A 319 11.35 10.10 21.18
CA LYS A 319 11.75 10.94 22.31
C LYS A 319 13.18 11.45 22.08
N GLY A 320 13.35 12.78 22.13
CA GLY A 320 14.66 13.41 21.93
C GLY A 320 15.15 13.39 20.48
N ILE A 321 16.39 13.82 20.27
CA ILE A 321 16.99 13.95 18.94
C ILE A 321 17.59 12.59 18.52
N PRO A 322 17.15 12.01 17.38
CA PRO A 322 17.72 10.77 16.88
C PRO A 322 19.19 10.94 16.47
N VAL A 323 20.04 10.01 16.91
CA VAL A 323 21.45 9.97 16.48
C VAL A 323 21.51 9.54 15.00
N ARG A 324 22.21 10.34 14.18
CA ARG A 324 22.40 10.07 12.75
C ARG A 324 23.57 9.11 12.55
N LEU A 325 23.38 8.17 11.63
CA LEU A 325 24.42 7.25 11.18
C LEU A 325 25.09 7.79 9.93
N SER A 326 26.30 7.29 9.64
CA SER A 326 27.06 7.59 8.43
C SER A 326 27.05 6.37 7.49
N PRO A 327 25.98 6.16 6.69
CA PRO A 327 25.94 5.08 5.71
C PRO A 327 26.98 5.29 4.57
N PRO A 328 27.38 4.22 3.84
CA PRO A 328 26.87 2.85 3.94
C PRO A 328 27.42 2.10 5.16
N LEU A 329 26.51 1.45 5.89
CA LEU A 329 26.84 0.65 7.07
C LEU A 329 27.32 -0.76 6.70
N ARG A 330 27.99 -1.41 7.64
CA ARG A 330 28.67 -2.70 7.41
C ARG A 330 27.82 -3.90 7.79
N PHE A 331 26.85 -3.73 8.68
CA PHE A 331 26.16 -4.85 9.31
C PHE A 331 24.64 -4.80 9.17
N LEU A 332 24.05 -5.98 9.03
CA LEU A 332 22.63 -6.24 9.22
C LEU A 332 22.47 -7.25 10.36
N TYR A 333 21.87 -6.82 11.45
CA TYR A 333 21.64 -7.66 12.63
C TYR A 333 20.23 -8.24 12.59
N ILE A 334 20.11 -9.56 12.61
CA ILE A 334 18.83 -10.27 12.58
C ILE A 334 18.37 -10.58 14.00
N HIS A 335 17.09 -10.27 14.24
CA HIS A 335 16.39 -10.46 15.50
C HIS A 335 15.07 -11.21 15.28
N HIS A 336 14.59 -11.85 16.33
CA HIS A 336 13.16 -12.09 16.53
C HIS A 336 12.64 -11.12 17.59
N THR A 337 11.33 -10.99 17.74
CA THR A 337 10.78 -10.12 18.80
C THR A 337 10.71 -10.82 20.16
N GLU A 338 10.60 -12.15 20.19
CA GLU A 338 10.29 -12.99 21.37
C GLU A 338 8.92 -12.67 21.99
N ILE A 339 8.69 -11.40 22.32
CA ILE A 339 7.40 -10.83 22.69
C ILE A 339 7.15 -9.61 21.80
N PRO A 340 6.07 -9.58 21.01
CA PRO A 340 5.05 -10.63 20.84
C PRO A 340 5.63 -11.92 20.23
N SER A 341 5.13 -13.08 20.70
CA SER A 341 5.67 -14.41 20.36
C SER A 341 5.03 -15.06 19.15
N SER A 342 3.79 -14.68 18.83
CA SER A 342 3.08 -15.17 17.64
C SER A 342 3.33 -14.28 16.43
N PRO A 343 3.36 -14.85 15.20
CA PRO A 343 3.34 -14.07 13.98
C PRO A 343 2.10 -13.16 13.93
N CYS A 344 2.24 -12.01 13.29
CA CYS A 344 1.11 -11.13 13.00
C CYS A 344 0.69 -11.28 11.54
N LEU A 345 -0.60 -11.51 11.30
CA LEU A 345 -1.12 -11.96 10.01
C LEU A 345 -2.02 -10.93 9.31
N THR A 346 -2.26 -9.78 9.97
CA THR A 346 -3.03 -8.66 9.41
C THR A 346 -2.32 -7.35 9.73
N PHE A 347 -2.55 -6.34 8.90
CA PHE A 347 -2.04 -4.98 9.11
C PHE A 347 -2.40 -4.43 10.49
N HIS A 348 -3.63 -4.64 10.96
CA HIS A 348 -4.05 -4.19 12.29
C HIS A 348 -3.29 -4.91 13.41
N GLN A 349 -3.09 -6.23 13.30
CA GLN A 349 -2.34 -7.00 14.29
C GLN A 349 -0.86 -6.60 14.30
N CYS A 350 -0.23 -6.48 13.14
CA CYS A 350 1.17 -6.07 13.03
C CYS A 350 1.38 -4.64 13.52
N SER A 351 0.51 -3.71 13.14
CA SER A 351 0.56 -2.32 13.63
C SER A 351 0.34 -2.23 15.14
N ARG A 352 -0.55 -3.05 15.72
CA ARG A 352 -0.71 -3.16 17.18
C ARG A 352 0.56 -3.68 17.85
N ASN A 353 1.17 -4.72 17.29
CA ASN A 353 2.44 -5.28 17.79
C ASN A 353 3.57 -4.24 17.72
N MET A 354 3.67 -3.48 16.62
CA MET A 354 4.61 -2.37 16.47
C MET A 354 4.44 -1.31 17.56
N ARG A 355 3.20 -0.85 17.80
CA ARG A 355 2.90 0.11 18.86
C ARG A 355 3.18 -0.44 20.26
N ALA A 356 2.90 -1.72 20.52
CA ALA A 356 3.20 -2.35 21.79
C ALA A 356 4.71 -2.41 22.06
N MET A 357 5.50 -2.83 21.06
CA MET A 357 6.96 -2.83 21.16
C MET A 357 7.54 -1.41 21.32
N GLN A 358 7.02 -0.44 20.58
CA GLN A 358 7.45 0.96 20.71
C GLN A 358 7.17 1.50 22.12
N ARG A 359 5.96 1.26 22.64
CA ARG A 359 5.56 1.66 24.00
C ARG A 359 6.49 1.05 25.04
N PHE A 360 6.68 -0.27 25.00
CA PHE A 360 7.58 -0.98 25.90
C PHE A 360 9.01 -0.39 25.85
N HIS A 361 9.54 -0.16 24.65
CA HIS A 361 10.87 0.44 24.50
C HIS A 361 10.96 1.88 25.02
N GLN A 362 9.94 2.71 24.79
CA GLN A 362 9.97 4.12 25.18
C GLN A 362 9.60 4.37 26.64
N GLU A 363 8.62 3.64 27.17
CA GLU A 363 8.03 3.88 28.49
C GLU A 363 8.73 3.02 29.55
N GLU A 364 8.95 1.74 29.28
CA GLU A 364 9.53 0.83 30.27
C GLU A 364 11.07 0.78 30.19
N ARG A 365 11.65 0.75 28.98
CA ARG A 365 13.12 0.76 28.81
C ARG A 365 13.74 2.16 28.74
N GLY A 366 12.93 3.22 28.67
CA GLY A 366 13.39 4.60 28.58
C GLY A 366 14.16 4.93 27.29
N TRP A 367 13.98 4.16 26.22
CA TRP A 367 14.64 4.42 24.95
C TRP A 367 13.98 5.56 24.18
N GLN A 368 14.71 6.15 23.24
CA GLN A 368 14.18 7.20 22.38
C GLN A 368 13.00 6.72 21.52
N ASP A 369 13.03 5.47 21.07
CA ASP A 369 12.06 4.92 20.13
C ASP A 369 12.15 3.39 20.13
N ILE A 370 11.29 2.72 19.34
CA ILE A 370 11.40 1.29 19.04
C ILE A 370 12.86 0.92 18.70
N GLY A 371 13.38 -0.17 19.27
CA GLY A 371 14.81 -0.50 19.17
C GLY A 371 15.30 -0.84 17.77
N TYR A 372 14.44 -1.43 16.93
CA TYR A 372 14.80 -1.95 15.62
C TYR A 372 14.77 -0.88 14.52
N SER A 373 15.57 -1.06 13.48
CA SER A 373 15.53 -0.24 12.27
C SER A 373 14.29 -0.60 11.44
N PHE A 374 14.05 -1.90 11.26
CA PHE A 374 12.91 -2.45 10.52
C PHE A 374 12.33 -3.67 11.24
N VAL A 375 11.05 -3.93 11.04
CA VAL A 375 10.35 -5.09 11.59
C VAL A 375 9.58 -5.78 10.47
N VAL A 376 9.59 -7.10 10.43
CA VAL A 376 8.93 -7.92 9.41
C VAL A 376 7.69 -8.57 10.00
N GLY A 377 6.53 -8.27 9.42
CA GLY A 377 5.28 -8.95 9.70
C GLY A 377 5.13 -10.24 8.88
N SER A 378 4.23 -11.11 9.31
CA SER A 378 3.82 -12.30 8.54
C SER A 378 2.63 -12.00 7.62
N ASP A 379 2.16 -10.75 7.62
CA ASP A 379 1.15 -10.18 6.72
C ASP A 379 1.68 -9.85 5.32
N GLY A 380 2.99 -10.04 5.08
CA GLY A 380 3.64 -9.77 3.80
C GLY A 380 4.35 -8.41 3.72
N TYR A 381 4.36 -7.65 4.82
CA TYR A 381 4.88 -6.29 4.84
C TYR A 381 6.07 -6.12 5.80
N MET A 382 6.92 -5.16 5.45
CA MET A 382 7.94 -4.63 6.36
C MET A 382 7.45 -3.33 6.98
N TYR A 383 7.76 -3.11 8.24
CA TYR A 383 7.37 -1.94 9.01
C TYR A 383 8.61 -1.12 9.34
N GLU A 384 8.53 0.18 9.06
CA GLU A 384 9.59 1.11 9.39
C GLU A 384 9.64 1.31 10.92
N GLY A 385 10.73 0.87 11.55
CA GLY A 385 11.05 1.20 12.93
C GLY A 385 11.73 2.56 13.00
N ARG A 386 12.99 2.61 13.44
CA ARG A 386 13.81 3.84 13.33
C ARG A 386 14.18 4.20 11.90
N GLY A 387 14.07 3.25 10.96
CA GLY A 387 14.33 3.46 9.54
C GLY A 387 15.81 3.65 9.20
N TRP A 388 16.04 4.13 7.98
CA TRP A 388 17.39 4.34 7.44
C TRP A 388 18.09 5.55 8.06
N GLY A 389 19.42 5.49 8.15
CA GLY A 389 20.26 6.61 8.59
C GLY A 389 20.10 7.05 10.06
N ARG A 390 19.35 6.30 10.88
CA ARG A 390 19.16 6.59 12.32
C ARG A 390 19.62 5.42 13.18
N GLN A 391 20.32 5.72 14.26
CA GLN A 391 20.88 4.71 15.17
C GLN A 391 19.78 3.95 15.91
N GLY A 392 19.86 2.62 15.87
CA GLY A 392 19.02 1.68 16.62
C GLY A 392 19.29 1.63 18.13
N ALA A 393 18.53 0.79 18.83
CA ALA A 393 18.81 0.30 20.17
C ALA A 393 18.62 -1.22 20.26
N HIS A 394 18.91 -1.93 19.18
CA HIS A 394 18.63 -3.36 19.01
C HIS A 394 19.80 -4.27 19.41
N THR A 395 21.05 -3.83 19.23
CA THR A 395 22.25 -4.65 19.46
C THR A 395 23.27 -3.82 20.23
N ARG A 396 23.40 -4.10 21.53
CA ARG A 396 24.28 -3.34 22.45
C ARG A 396 25.70 -3.25 21.89
N ASN A 397 26.31 -2.06 21.95
CA ASN A 397 27.65 -1.73 21.39
C ASN A 397 27.79 -1.82 19.86
N HIS A 398 26.75 -2.24 19.14
CA HIS A 398 26.79 -2.43 17.69
C HIS A 398 25.82 -1.55 16.89
N ASN A 399 24.91 -0.84 17.58
CA ASN A 399 23.87 0.01 16.98
C ASN A 399 24.39 1.07 15.99
N ALA A 400 25.63 1.55 16.16
CA ALA A 400 26.24 2.57 15.29
C ALA A 400 26.76 2.02 13.96
N PHE A 401 26.90 0.70 13.82
CA PHE A 401 27.60 0.06 12.70
C PHE A 401 26.67 -0.71 11.75
N GLY A 402 25.39 -0.83 12.08
CA GLY A 402 24.44 -1.61 11.30
C GLY A 402 22.99 -1.36 11.63
N TYR A 403 22.12 -1.96 10.81
CA TYR A 403 20.68 -1.91 10.97
C TYR A 403 20.16 -3.19 11.63
N GLY A 404 19.19 -3.06 12.53
CA GLY A 404 18.53 -4.18 13.18
C GLY A 404 17.20 -4.49 12.52
N VAL A 405 17.03 -5.73 12.06
CA VAL A 405 15.80 -6.23 11.45
C VAL A 405 15.21 -7.33 12.33
N ALA A 406 14.00 -7.11 12.84
CA ALA A 406 13.31 -8.08 13.68
C ALA A 406 12.15 -8.76 12.96
N PHE A 407 12.04 -10.08 13.07
CA PHE A 407 10.84 -10.82 12.68
C PHE A 407 9.87 -10.89 13.86
N VAL A 408 8.61 -10.50 13.65
CA VAL A 408 7.57 -10.63 14.69
C VAL A 408 7.32 -12.10 14.98
N GLY A 409 7.62 -12.54 16.19
CA GLY A 409 7.42 -13.91 16.68
C GLY A 409 8.57 -14.43 17.54
N ASN A 410 8.42 -15.67 18.02
CA ASN A 410 9.47 -16.49 18.61
C ASN A 410 9.85 -17.61 17.63
N TYR A 411 11.06 -17.52 17.08
CA TYR A 411 11.61 -18.45 16.10
C TYR A 411 12.71 -19.35 16.66
N SER A 412 12.53 -19.79 17.91
CA SER A 412 13.43 -20.76 18.53
C SER A 412 13.23 -22.17 17.96
N ALA A 413 11.98 -22.59 17.77
CA ALA A 413 11.61 -23.93 17.31
C ALA A 413 11.03 -23.99 15.89
N SER A 414 10.68 -22.84 15.31
CA SER A 414 10.07 -22.73 13.98
C SER A 414 10.69 -21.58 13.20
N LEU A 415 10.52 -21.59 11.88
CA LEU A 415 10.99 -20.51 11.01
C LEU A 415 9.85 -19.50 10.73
N PRO A 416 10.19 -18.22 10.46
CA PRO A 416 9.29 -17.34 9.75
C PRO A 416 8.91 -17.93 8.38
N THR A 417 7.83 -17.44 7.79
CA THR A 417 7.45 -17.83 6.41
C THR A 417 8.59 -17.55 5.44
N GLN A 418 8.72 -18.38 4.40
CA GLN A 418 9.72 -18.20 3.36
C GLN A 418 9.57 -16.85 2.68
N HIS A 419 8.33 -16.38 2.50
CA HIS A 419 8.07 -15.03 2.03
C HIS A 419 8.71 -13.97 2.94
N SER A 420 8.46 -14.01 4.25
CA SER A 420 9.06 -13.05 5.21
C SER A 420 10.59 -13.12 5.18
N LEU A 421 11.19 -14.31 5.14
CA LEU A 421 12.65 -14.49 5.03
C LEU A 421 13.20 -13.83 3.76
N ASN A 422 12.52 -14.03 2.63
CA ASN A 422 12.92 -13.47 1.34
C ASN A 422 12.81 -11.94 1.28
N LEU A 423 11.85 -11.32 2.00
CA LEU A 423 11.77 -9.86 2.13
C LEU A 423 13.08 -9.28 2.69
N VAL A 424 13.71 -9.96 3.64
CA VAL A 424 14.98 -9.52 4.21
C VAL A 424 16.17 -9.94 3.35
N ARG A 425 16.29 -11.25 3.10
CA ARG A 425 17.44 -11.89 2.44
C ARG A 425 17.69 -11.34 1.04
N HIS A 426 16.64 -11.22 0.23
CA HIS A 426 16.79 -10.92 -1.20
C HIS A 426 16.33 -9.52 -1.59
N ARG A 427 15.41 -8.90 -0.83
CA ARG A 427 14.83 -7.60 -1.19
C ARG A 427 15.44 -6.46 -0.39
N LEU A 428 15.33 -6.47 0.93
CA LEU A 428 15.83 -5.40 1.79
C LEU A 428 17.33 -5.19 1.61
N ALA A 429 18.13 -6.27 1.70
CA ALA A 429 19.59 -6.18 1.59
C ALA A 429 20.02 -5.59 0.23
N LYS A 430 19.46 -6.11 -0.88
CA LYS A 430 19.71 -5.59 -2.23
C LYS A 430 19.38 -4.11 -2.34
N CYS A 431 18.18 -3.72 -1.91
CA CYS A 431 17.76 -2.32 -1.97
C CYS A 431 18.59 -1.38 -1.10
N ALA A 432 19.00 -1.84 0.09
CA ALA A 432 19.87 -1.07 0.96
C ALA A 432 21.26 -0.85 0.35
N VAL A 433 21.80 -1.83 -0.39
CA VAL A 433 23.04 -1.70 -1.15
C VAL A 433 22.87 -0.72 -2.31
N THR A 434 21.82 -0.87 -3.12
CA THR A 434 21.54 0.03 -4.25
C THR A 434 21.37 1.48 -3.79
N ALA A 435 20.67 1.70 -2.67
CA ALA A 435 20.47 3.02 -2.07
C ALA A 435 21.66 3.52 -1.24
N ARG A 436 22.78 2.79 -1.20
CA ARG A 436 23.99 3.13 -0.42
C ARG A 436 23.77 3.28 1.09
N PHE A 437 22.73 2.65 1.63
CA PHE A 437 22.56 2.50 3.09
C PHE A 437 23.44 1.38 3.64
N LEU A 438 23.72 0.37 2.84
CA LEU A 438 24.47 -0.82 3.22
C LEU A 438 25.63 -1.06 2.25
N GLN A 439 26.77 -1.54 2.75
CA GLN A 439 27.91 -1.87 1.89
C GLN A 439 27.63 -3.11 1.03
N ALA A 440 28.19 -3.17 -0.17
CA ALA A 440 28.01 -4.32 -1.05
C ALA A 440 28.53 -5.63 -0.41
N ASN A 441 29.64 -5.56 0.34
CA ASN A 441 30.22 -6.67 1.10
C ASN A 441 29.78 -6.68 2.58
N HIS A 442 28.57 -6.20 2.88
CA HIS A 442 28.03 -6.21 4.24
C HIS A 442 28.02 -7.61 4.86
N THR A 443 27.91 -7.62 6.19
CA THR A 443 27.84 -8.81 7.01
C THR A 443 26.46 -8.95 7.65
N VAL A 444 25.87 -10.14 7.54
CA VAL A 444 24.66 -10.53 8.25
C VAL A 444 25.04 -11.32 9.50
N GLN A 445 24.50 -10.93 10.64
CA GLN A 445 24.74 -11.61 11.92
C GLN A 445 23.44 -11.72 12.72
N GLY A 446 23.26 -12.80 13.47
CA GLY A 446 22.25 -12.92 14.51
C GLY A 446 22.67 -12.17 15.77
N HIS A 447 21.70 -11.62 16.51
CA HIS A 447 21.96 -10.88 17.75
C HIS A 447 22.89 -11.62 18.73
N ARG A 448 22.68 -12.93 18.93
CA ARG A 448 23.48 -13.80 19.80
C ARG A 448 24.97 -13.81 19.51
N GLN A 449 25.40 -13.53 18.28
CA GLN A 449 26.81 -13.61 17.90
C GLN A 449 27.63 -12.46 18.52
N VAL A 450 26.99 -11.35 18.86
CA VAL A 450 27.67 -10.11 19.25
C VAL A 450 27.22 -9.56 20.61
N VAL A 451 26.22 -10.19 21.24
CA VAL A 451 25.75 -9.84 22.58
C VAL A 451 25.65 -11.11 23.42
N ALA A 452 26.44 -11.18 24.49
CA ALA A 452 26.43 -12.33 25.40
C ALA A 452 25.09 -12.43 26.17
N GLY A 453 24.61 -13.65 26.36
CA GLY A 453 23.44 -13.96 27.20
C GLY A 453 22.07 -13.81 26.53
N THR A 454 22.00 -13.54 25.22
CA THR A 454 20.73 -13.58 24.47
C THR A 454 20.67 -14.80 23.56
N THR A 455 19.48 -15.40 23.47
CA THR A 455 19.15 -16.45 22.49
C THR A 455 18.59 -15.88 21.19
N CYS A 456 18.41 -14.57 21.06
CA CYS A 456 17.91 -13.96 19.83
C CYS A 456 18.88 -14.22 18.65
N PRO A 457 18.42 -14.58 17.43
CA PRO A 457 17.05 -14.55 16.92
C PRO A 457 16.22 -15.84 17.10
N GLY A 458 16.59 -16.72 18.03
CA GLY A 458 16.03 -18.08 18.16
C GLY A 458 16.80 -19.10 17.33
N ASP A 459 16.86 -20.36 17.79
CA ASP A 459 17.74 -21.39 17.22
C ASP A 459 17.41 -21.75 15.77
N ALA A 460 16.12 -21.95 15.46
CA ALA A 460 15.68 -22.23 14.10
C ALA A 460 16.04 -21.07 13.14
N LEU A 461 15.68 -19.83 13.48
CA LEU A 461 16.00 -18.68 12.63
C LEU A 461 17.51 -18.41 12.55
N TYR A 462 18.27 -18.64 13.63
CA TYR A 462 19.72 -18.53 13.61
C TYR A 462 20.37 -19.54 12.66
N SER A 463 19.91 -20.80 12.70
CA SER A 463 20.36 -21.82 11.75
C SER A 463 20.02 -21.44 10.31
N GLU A 464 18.85 -20.87 10.04
CA GLU A 464 18.49 -20.40 8.70
C GLU A 464 19.41 -19.28 8.20
N ILE A 465 19.65 -18.24 9.01
CA ILE A 465 20.48 -17.11 8.55
C ILE A 465 21.95 -17.50 8.32
N SER A 466 22.45 -18.57 8.95
CA SER A 466 23.80 -19.08 8.67
C SER A 466 24.00 -19.56 7.22
N THR A 467 22.90 -19.82 6.51
CA THR A 467 22.92 -20.23 5.09
C THR A 467 22.91 -19.05 4.13
N TRP A 468 22.80 -17.82 4.63
CA TRP A 468 22.71 -16.62 3.79
C TRP A 468 24.10 -16.21 3.27
N GLU A 469 24.16 -15.71 2.03
CA GLU A 469 25.41 -15.38 1.33
C GLU A 469 26.35 -14.44 2.12
N HIS A 470 25.76 -13.46 2.78
CA HIS A 470 26.46 -12.44 3.56
C HIS A 470 26.63 -12.80 5.05
N TYR A 471 26.24 -14.00 5.48
CA TYR A 471 26.45 -14.45 6.85
C TYR A 471 27.93 -14.60 7.16
N ARG A 472 28.39 -14.07 8.30
CA ARG A 472 29.75 -14.31 8.81
C ARG A 472 29.69 -14.54 10.31
N GLU A 473 30.49 -15.48 10.80
CA GLU A 473 30.70 -15.62 12.23
C GLU A 473 31.30 -14.35 12.83
N ALA A 474 30.89 -14.01 14.05
CA ALA A 474 31.56 -12.94 14.78
C ALA A 474 32.97 -13.42 15.14
N GLU A 475 33.97 -12.59 14.90
CA GLU A 475 35.34 -12.90 15.31
C GLU A 475 35.38 -13.08 16.82
N SER A 476 35.92 -14.23 17.27
CA SER A 476 36.19 -14.44 18.68
C SER A 476 37.22 -13.40 19.12
N PRO A 477 37.04 -12.72 20.27
CA PRO A 477 37.99 -11.73 20.77
C PRO A 477 39.43 -12.26 21.00
N ASN A 478 39.67 -13.57 20.84
CA ASN A 478 40.96 -14.23 20.98
C ASN A 478 41.68 -14.56 19.65
N ALA A 479 41.17 -14.15 18.48
CA ALA A 479 41.75 -14.53 17.18
C ALA A 479 42.87 -13.61 16.66
N THR A 480 43.25 -12.56 17.39
CA THR A 480 44.36 -11.65 17.03
C THR A 480 45.43 -11.62 18.11
N ALA A 481 46.06 -12.78 18.33
CA ALA A 481 47.34 -12.89 19.02
C ALA A 481 48.10 -14.12 18.49
N SER A 482 48.64 -14.00 17.28
CA SER A 482 49.69 -14.88 16.76
C SER A 482 50.54 -14.13 15.76
#